data_AF-J4WYN0-F1
#
_entry.id   AF-J4WYN0-F1
#
_cell.length_a   1.000
_cell.length_b   1.000
_cell.length_c   1.000
_cell.angle_alpha   90.00
_cell.angle_beta   90.00
_cell.angle_gamma   90.00
#
_symmetry.space_group_name_H-M   'P 1'
#
loop_
_entity.id
_entity.type
_entity.pdbx_description
1 polymer ?
#
loop_
_entity_poly.entity_id
_entity_poly.type
_entity_poly.pdbx_seq_one_letter_code
_entity_poly.pdbx_strand_id
1 'polypeptide(L)'
;MLLRQAEVLRNYLMWVEEKGVFDKMKRWKARIAACFFATLASMGVTNPPAGAERHGIDEVSTTRVTTDEARAVHEPQGTRLLGRGGQQEAEPYSVRLNFGTGLPGALRFNEAQRAMREWNVETEDTGGTLLFSDSPEYVAEDGILYEDTVTGDARILYYHLNNTSVRKKVAVVLQNEGDSSVVVRVTRGGASRPSSDYLEVGKGTQLAYFQTKRDDMLYVQRGAKRLLEPEMNHTVLEPGQLVYGVYDFHADGPVKVSVLMYPATADPLKFISSARVLPKDEQRLRGTFQGMNRVISSKPYNPDRDGVVYIPIGDNRQDVFRTGVDATDGSTVTNVGNYGVLYHIQIPTTGREATQYYLTPLGGVYAGAMSVDFGHGSSLLETPGGRLFFGDAIPPDSDADRAARLAGKDRLKVAAELSDLGSYHSSVQPSFELSPPGASNLPVQIILMPAGK
;
A
#
# COMPACT_ATOMS: atom_id res chain seq x y z
N MET A 1 -21.11 12.93 36.47
CA MET A 1 -20.12 12.92 35.37
C MET A 1 -18.70 13.13 35.89
N LEU A 2 -18.43 14.18 36.68
CA LEU A 2 -17.13 14.41 37.37
C LEU A 2 -16.71 13.30 38.35
N LEU A 3 -17.65 12.69 39.07
CA LEU A 3 -17.36 11.58 40.00
C LEU A 3 -16.87 10.30 39.29
N ARG A 4 -17.41 9.98 38.10
CA ARG A 4 -16.94 8.82 37.29
C ARG A 4 -15.56 9.05 36.67
N GLN A 5 -15.23 10.30 36.31
CA GLN A 5 -13.90 10.64 35.79
C GLN A 5 -12.82 10.57 36.88
N ALA A 6 -13.15 10.96 38.12
CA ALA A 6 -12.24 10.83 39.25
C ALA A 6 -11.94 9.36 39.59
N GLU A 7 -12.94 8.48 39.45
CA GLU A 7 -12.83 7.04 39.75
C GLU A 7 -11.98 6.27 38.72
N VAL A 8 -12.13 6.60 37.42
CA VAL A 8 -11.30 6.05 36.34
C VAL A 8 -9.84 6.53 36.47
N LEU A 9 -9.62 7.79 36.81
CA LEU A 9 -8.28 8.33 37.05
C LEU A 9 -7.62 7.67 38.26
N ARG A 10 -8.40 7.35 39.30
CA ARG A 10 -7.93 6.66 40.51
C ARG A 10 -7.53 5.22 40.23
N ASN A 11 -8.34 4.49 39.47
CA ASN A 11 -8.06 3.10 39.09
C ASN A 11 -6.86 2.99 38.14
N TYR A 12 -6.69 3.96 37.24
CA TYR A 12 -5.52 4.03 36.36
C TYR A 12 -4.24 4.35 37.16
N LEU A 13 -4.26 5.32 38.08
CA LEU A 13 -3.11 5.63 38.92
C LEU A 13 -2.69 4.45 39.81
N MET A 14 -3.65 3.70 40.35
CA MET A 14 -3.38 2.48 41.13
C MET A 14 -2.74 1.38 40.27
N TRP A 15 -3.22 1.18 39.04
CA TRP A 15 -2.65 0.20 38.10
C TRP A 15 -1.21 0.56 37.67
N VAL A 16 -0.91 1.86 37.50
CA VAL A 16 0.44 2.33 37.15
C VAL A 16 1.41 2.24 38.35
N GLU A 17 0.94 2.40 39.59
CA GLU A 17 1.74 2.17 40.80
C GLU A 17 2.04 0.67 41.04
N GLU A 18 1.08 -0.23 40.82
CA GLU A 18 1.28 -1.69 40.93
C GLU A 18 2.29 -2.25 39.92
N LYS A 19 2.43 -1.61 38.75
CA LYS A 19 3.38 -2.01 37.69
C LYS A 19 4.75 -1.34 37.77
N GLY A 20 5.03 -0.54 38.81
CA GLY A 20 6.35 0.09 39.02
C GLY A 20 6.78 1.10 37.94
N VAL A 21 5.84 1.62 37.15
CA VAL A 21 6.12 2.47 35.96
C VAL A 21 6.67 3.86 36.35
N PHE A 22 6.68 4.22 37.64
CA PHE A 22 7.07 5.55 38.11
C PHE A 22 8.54 5.74 38.50
N ASP A 23 9.41 4.74 38.39
CA ASP A 23 10.77 4.87 38.93
C ASP A 23 11.70 5.81 38.11
N LYS A 24 11.19 6.50 37.07
CA LYS A 24 11.98 7.48 36.30
C LYS A 24 11.29 8.81 35.92
N MET A 25 10.09 9.14 36.41
CA MET A 25 9.42 10.39 36.02
C MET A 25 8.87 11.21 37.20
N LYS A 26 9.31 12.47 37.31
CA LYS A 26 8.81 13.43 38.31
C LYS A 26 7.29 13.66 38.14
N ARG A 27 6.55 13.45 39.24
CA ARG A 27 5.07 13.45 39.37
C ARG A 27 4.28 14.58 38.68
N TRP A 28 4.89 15.73 38.39
CA TRP A 28 4.23 16.81 37.65
C TRP A 28 4.11 16.50 36.14
N LYS A 29 5.13 15.87 35.52
CA LYS A 29 5.09 15.51 34.09
C LYS A 29 4.02 14.45 33.78
N ALA A 30 3.78 13.53 34.73
CA ALA A 30 2.73 12.52 34.62
C ALA A 30 1.31 13.11 34.65
N ARG A 31 1.09 14.18 35.43
CA ARG A 31 -0.21 14.87 35.51
C ARG A 31 -0.52 15.69 34.25
N ILE A 32 0.50 16.21 33.57
CA ILE A 32 0.35 16.90 32.27
C ILE A 32 0.01 15.88 31.17
N ALA A 33 0.68 14.72 31.13
CA ALA A 33 0.40 13.67 30.16
C ALA A 33 -1.04 13.14 30.27
N ALA A 34 -1.54 12.92 31.51
CA ALA A 34 -2.91 12.45 31.73
C ALA A 34 -3.99 13.46 31.29
N CYS A 35 -3.75 14.76 31.46
CA CYS A 35 -4.63 15.80 30.91
C CYS A 35 -4.55 15.88 29.38
N PHE A 36 -3.39 15.58 28.78
CA PHE A 36 -3.21 15.55 27.33
C PHE A 36 -4.02 14.41 26.67
N PHE A 37 -4.00 13.20 27.23
CA PHE A 37 -4.74 12.05 26.68
C PHE A 37 -6.26 12.18 26.84
N ALA A 38 -6.75 12.75 27.95
CA ALA A 38 -8.19 12.98 28.14
C ALA A 38 -8.75 14.02 27.16
N THR A 39 -7.92 14.95 26.69
CA THR A 39 -8.33 15.99 25.74
C THR A 39 -8.28 15.47 24.30
N LEU A 40 -7.28 14.65 23.94
CA LEU A 40 -7.15 14.00 22.63
C LEU A 40 -8.26 12.99 22.33
N ALA A 41 -8.71 12.23 23.32
CA ALA A 41 -9.85 11.32 23.17
C ALA A 41 -11.18 12.05 22.88
N SER A 42 -11.28 13.34 23.21
CA SER A 42 -12.48 14.16 22.93
C SER A 42 -12.49 14.80 21.54
N MET A 43 -11.37 14.75 20.79
CA MET A 43 -11.21 15.42 19.49
C MET A 43 -10.97 14.46 18.31
N GLY A 44 -11.05 13.14 18.50
CA GLY A 44 -11.10 12.18 17.38
C GLY A 44 -9.83 12.07 16.53
N VAL A 45 -8.66 12.42 17.07
CA VAL A 45 -7.36 12.31 16.38
C VAL A 45 -6.41 11.47 17.22
N THR A 46 -6.25 10.19 16.90
CA THR A 46 -5.26 9.34 17.61
C THR A 46 -4.49 8.35 16.75
N ASN A 47 -4.56 8.35 15.42
CA ASN A 47 -3.80 7.36 14.65
C ASN A 47 -2.56 8.00 13.98
N PRO A 48 -1.34 7.51 14.28
CA PRO A 48 -0.14 7.70 13.46
C PRO A 48 -0.32 7.15 12.03
N PRO A 49 0.60 7.45 11.08
CA PRO A 49 0.47 6.96 9.71
C PRO A 49 0.45 5.44 9.65
N ALA A 50 -0.46 4.87 8.86
CA ALA A 50 -0.86 3.46 8.88
C ALA A 50 0.25 2.44 8.57
N GLY A 51 1.39 2.87 8.04
CA GLY A 51 2.57 2.02 7.85
C GLY A 51 3.64 2.19 8.93
N ALA A 52 3.67 3.32 9.64
CA ALA A 52 4.62 3.53 10.73
C ALA A 52 4.26 2.75 12.01
N GLU A 53 2.97 2.48 12.26
CA GLU A 53 2.53 1.58 13.34
C GLU A 53 2.76 0.09 13.03
N ARG A 54 2.89 -0.30 11.75
CA ARG A 54 3.08 -1.71 11.32
C ARG A 54 4.41 -2.34 11.78
N HIS A 55 5.44 -1.52 11.97
CA HIS A 55 6.78 -1.97 12.37
C HIS A 55 7.25 -1.36 13.70
N GLY A 56 6.35 -0.69 14.42
CA GLY A 56 6.64 -0.08 15.72
C GLY A 56 6.34 -1.05 16.85
N ILE A 57 7.38 -1.46 17.58
CA ILE A 57 7.41 -2.38 18.73
C ILE A 57 7.67 -3.84 18.35
N ASP A 58 8.92 -4.12 17.99
CA ASP A 58 9.47 -5.45 18.22
C ASP A 58 10.97 -5.33 18.56
N GLU A 59 11.34 -5.60 19.82
CA GLU A 59 12.75 -5.69 20.25
C GLU A 59 13.33 -7.09 19.99
N VAL A 60 12.52 -8.04 19.47
CA VAL A 60 12.90 -9.44 19.26
C VAL A 60 12.99 -9.80 17.77
N SER A 61 12.18 -9.18 16.91
CA SER A 61 12.37 -9.25 15.46
C SER A 61 13.57 -8.41 15.02
N THR A 62 14.51 -9.02 14.31
CA THR A 62 15.55 -8.30 13.56
C THR A 62 14.93 -7.62 12.34
N THR A 63 13.95 -6.75 12.55
CA THR A 63 13.34 -5.91 11.52
C THR A 63 14.44 -5.05 10.92
N ARG A 64 15.01 -5.53 9.82
CA ARG A 64 15.95 -4.78 9.00
C ARG A 64 15.14 -4.08 7.92
N VAL A 65 14.62 -2.91 8.25
CA VAL A 65 14.56 -1.84 7.24
C VAL A 65 16.01 -1.40 7.07
N THR A 66 16.78 -2.15 6.28
CA THR A 66 18.16 -1.78 5.95
C THR A 66 18.12 -0.54 5.08
N THR A 67 18.33 0.62 5.69
CA THR A 67 18.54 1.89 4.96
C THR A 67 19.93 1.96 4.32
N ASP A 68 20.79 0.98 4.62
CA ASP A 68 22.16 0.88 4.14
C ASP A 68 22.22 -0.12 2.98
N GLU A 69 22.01 0.34 1.74
CA GLU A 69 22.44 -0.42 0.56
C GLU A 69 23.40 0.36 -0.34
N ALA A 70 24.50 -0.33 -0.64
CA ALA A 70 25.52 0.05 -1.59
C ALA A 70 25.00 -0.12 -3.02
N ARG A 71 25.18 0.94 -3.81
CA ARG A 71 24.81 1.10 -5.22
C ARG A 71 25.14 -0.13 -6.10
N ALA A 72 24.11 -0.81 -6.60
CA ALA A 72 24.20 -1.60 -7.82
C ALA A 72 23.61 -0.77 -8.98
N VAL A 73 24.46 -0.37 -9.93
CA VAL A 73 24.06 0.34 -11.15
C VAL A 73 23.64 -0.71 -12.17
N HIS A 74 22.36 -0.75 -12.52
CA HIS A 74 21.86 -1.51 -13.67
C HIS A 74 21.36 -0.52 -14.74
N GLU A 75 21.68 -0.80 -15.99
CA GLU A 75 21.47 0.10 -17.13
C GLU A 75 19.97 0.39 -17.42
N PRO A 76 19.58 1.62 -17.80
CA PRO A 76 18.19 2.07 -17.92
C PRO A 76 17.58 1.88 -19.32
N GLN A 77 16.24 1.82 -19.38
CA GLN A 77 15.43 1.91 -20.61
C GLN A 77 14.66 3.24 -20.63
N GLY A 78 14.85 4.03 -21.70
CA GLY A 78 14.48 5.45 -21.77
C GLY A 78 13.00 5.79 -22.01
N THR A 79 12.64 7.05 -21.74
CA THR A 79 11.32 7.66 -22.01
C THR A 79 11.38 8.68 -23.16
N ARG A 80 10.28 8.80 -23.93
CA ARG A 80 10.20 9.54 -25.21
C ARG A 80 9.31 10.78 -25.08
N LEU A 81 9.86 11.97 -25.31
CA LEU A 81 9.08 13.17 -25.67
C LEU A 81 8.43 12.95 -27.04
N LEU A 82 7.09 12.97 -27.14
CA LEU A 82 6.37 12.85 -28.40
C LEU A 82 5.43 14.05 -28.64
N GLY A 83 5.89 15.01 -29.44
CA GLY A 83 5.14 16.14 -29.97
C GLY A 83 6.01 17.05 -30.85
N ARG A 84 5.49 17.46 -32.02
CA ARG A 84 6.16 18.08 -33.19
C ARG A 84 7.60 18.63 -33.00
N GLY A 85 8.56 17.86 -33.52
CA GLY A 85 9.85 18.38 -33.99
C GLY A 85 10.89 18.62 -32.90
N GLY A 86 11.40 17.53 -32.30
CA GLY A 86 12.58 17.57 -31.44
C GLY A 86 12.77 16.23 -30.75
N GLN A 87 13.76 15.45 -31.19
CA GLN A 87 14.25 14.29 -30.44
C GLN A 87 15.10 14.82 -29.28
N GLN A 88 14.58 14.73 -28.07
CA GLN A 88 15.39 14.73 -26.86
C GLN A 88 14.87 13.60 -25.98
N GLU A 89 15.72 12.59 -25.79
CA GLU A 89 15.54 11.54 -24.79
C GLU A 89 15.84 12.15 -23.42
N ALA A 90 14.95 11.95 -22.46
CA ALA A 90 15.19 12.27 -21.06
C ALA A 90 14.77 11.06 -20.22
N GLU A 91 15.75 10.50 -19.50
CA GLU A 91 15.64 9.34 -18.60
C GLU A 91 14.74 9.65 -17.39
N PRO A 92 14.03 8.67 -16.79
CA PRO A 92 13.37 8.86 -15.51
C PRO A 92 14.40 8.77 -14.37
N TYR A 93 14.72 9.91 -13.76
CA TYR A 93 15.55 10.00 -12.55
C TYR A 93 14.68 10.16 -11.31
N SER A 94 15.02 9.48 -10.22
CA SER A 94 14.51 9.86 -8.90
C SER A 94 15.09 11.23 -8.55
N VAL A 95 14.25 12.25 -8.45
CA VAL A 95 14.71 13.62 -8.20
C VAL A 95 14.75 13.85 -6.69
N ARG A 96 15.97 13.95 -6.13
CA ARG A 96 16.17 14.60 -4.83
C ARG A 96 16.17 16.11 -5.04
N LEU A 97 15.22 16.81 -4.41
CA LEU A 97 15.22 18.28 -4.38
C LEU A 97 16.28 18.74 -3.37
N ASN A 98 17.36 19.38 -3.86
CA ASN A 98 18.38 19.99 -3.01
C ASN A 98 18.55 21.45 -3.40
N PHE A 99 18.37 22.37 -2.44
CA PHE A 99 18.57 23.81 -2.63
C PHE A 99 19.93 24.22 -2.05
N GLY A 100 20.91 24.53 -2.91
CA GLY A 100 22.19 25.15 -2.51
C GLY A 100 23.43 24.47 -3.10
N THR A 101 24.15 25.21 -3.97
CA THR A 101 25.40 24.86 -4.70
C THR A 101 25.51 23.45 -5.29
N GLY A 102 24.93 23.31 -6.48
CA GLY A 102 25.58 22.65 -7.63
C GLY A 102 25.88 21.16 -7.53
N LEU A 103 24.85 20.32 -7.57
CA LEU A 103 24.97 18.96 -8.09
C LEU A 103 24.06 18.80 -9.32
N PRO A 104 24.53 18.18 -10.42
CA PRO A 104 23.70 17.92 -11.60
C PRO A 104 22.53 16.98 -11.27
N GLY A 105 21.30 17.33 -11.67
CA GLY A 105 20.12 16.44 -11.60
C GLY A 105 18.97 16.84 -10.63
N ALA A 106 19.08 17.94 -9.87
CA ALA A 106 17.99 18.39 -9.00
C ALA A 106 17.02 19.37 -9.71
N LEU A 107 15.71 19.07 -9.69
CA LEU A 107 14.66 20.01 -10.14
C LEU A 107 14.64 21.25 -9.23
N ARG A 108 14.59 22.44 -9.83
CA ARG A 108 14.56 23.72 -9.09
C ARG A 108 13.15 24.30 -9.13
N PHE A 109 12.44 24.26 -8.01
CA PHE A 109 11.14 24.94 -7.88
C PHE A 109 11.31 26.31 -7.19
N ASN A 110 10.77 27.37 -7.80
CA ASN A 110 10.62 28.68 -7.16
C ASN A 110 9.52 28.64 -6.06
N GLU A 111 9.45 29.65 -5.19
CA GLU A 111 8.47 29.68 -4.08
C GLU A 111 7.01 29.59 -4.55
N ALA A 112 6.67 30.13 -5.73
CA ALA A 112 5.33 30.06 -6.30
C ALA A 112 4.98 28.63 -6.79
N GLN A 113 5.98 27.85 -7.22
CA GLN A 113 5.85 26.44 -7.59
C GLN A 113 5.81 25.50 -6.39
N ARG A 114 6.18 25.98 -5.19
CA ARG A 114 6.09 25.16 -3.97
C ARG A 114 4.67 25.07 -3.45
N ALA A 115 3.83 26.08 -3.64
CA ALA A 115 2.46 26.04 -3.17
C ALA A 115 1.63 25.07 -4.01
N MET A 116 1.02 24.08 -3.35
CA MET A 116 0.14 23.11 -3.98
C MET A 116 -1.28 23.26 -3.46
N ARG A 117 -2.25 23.05 -4.34
CA ARG A 117 -3.66 22.99 -3.98
C ARG A 117 -4.19 21.58 -4.18
N GLU A 118 -5.01 21.12 -3.25
CA GLU A 118 -5.74 19.87 -3.45
C GLU A 118 -6.61 19.95 -4.71
N TRP A 119 -6.52 18.93 -5.55
CA TRP A 119 -7.38 18.81 -6.72
C TRP A 119 -8.64 18.07 -6.31
N ASN A 120 -9.80 18.69 -6.56
CA ASN A 120 -11.08 18.04 -6.30
C ASN A 120 -11.28 16.91 -7.32
N VAL A 121 -11.44 15.70 -6.81
CA VAL A 121 -11.68 14.49 -7.60
C VAL A 121 -12.98 13.83 -7.17
N GLU A 122 -13.53 13.04 -8.07
CA GLU A 122 -14.59 12.08 -7.82
C GLU A 122 -13.98 10.69 -7.74
N THR A 123 -14.50 9.86 -6.84
CA THR A 123 -14.04 8.49 -6.66
C THR A 123 -15.20 7.52 -6.83
N GLU A 124 -15.01 6.48 -7.62
CA GLU A 124 -15.99 5.40 -7.79
C GLU A 124 -15.32 4.06 -7.52
N ASP A 125 -15.88 3.29 -6.58
CA ASP A 125 -15.41 1.94 -6.30
C ASP A 125 -16.08 0.96 -7.26
N THR A 126 -15.28 0.21 -8.00
CA THR A 126 -15.71 -0.63 -9.13
C THR A 126 -15.03 -2.00 -9.10
N GLY A 127 -15.42 -2.85 -10.06
CA GLY A 127 -14.88 -4.20 -10.19
C GLY A 127 -15.48 -5.17 -9.18
N GLY A 128 -14.79 -6.30 -9.03
CA GLY A 128 -15.24 -7.42 -8.21
C GLY A 128 -14.86 -7.31 -6.73
N THR A 129 -14.55 -8.45 -6.13
CA THR A 129 -14.31 -8.57 -4.68
C THR A 129 -12.81 -8.61 -4.35
N LEU A 130 -12.36 -7.82 -3.38
CA LEU A 130 -11.02 -7.91 -2.82
C LEU A 130 -11.05 -8.79 -1.56
N LEU A 131 -10.26 -9.86 -1.59
CA LEU A 131 -9.88 -10.67 -0.44
C LEU A 131 -8.52 -10.18 0.05
N PHE A 132 -8.44 -9.75 1.30
CA PHE A 132 -7.23 -9.23 1.91
C PHE A 132 -6.84 -10.08 3.12
N SER A 133 -5.62 -10.63 3.11
CA SER A 133 -5.08 -11.48 4.16
C SER A 133 -3.76 -10.92 4.66
N ASP A 134 -3.81 -10.22 5.79
CA ASP A 134 -2.65 -9.61 6.48
C ASP A 134 -2.87 -9.64 8.00
N SER A 135 -3.63 -10.63 8.50
CA SER A 135 -3.85 -10.83 9.93
C SER A 135 -4.07 -12.32 10.25
N PRO A 136 -3.25 -12.94 11.11
CA PRO A 136 -2.06 -12.34 11.73
C PRO A 136 -0.96 -12.07 10.68
N GLU A 137 -0.34 -10.89 10.70
CA GLU A 137 0.80 -10.55 9.84
C GLU A 137 2.03 -11.39 10.25
N TYR A 138 2.34 -11.39 11.55
CA TYR A 138 3.43 -12.15 12.16
C TYR A 138 2.92 -13.53 12.59
N VAL A 139 3.01 -14.49 11.67
CA VAL A 139 2.40 -15.80 11.86
C VAL A 139 3.29 -16.69 12.74
N ALA A 140 2.83 -16.97 13.95
CA ALA A 140 3.56 -17.80 14.93
C ALA A 140 3.19 -19.30 14.89
N GLU A 141 2.16 -19.69 14.13
CA GLU A 141 1.65 -21.05 14.09
C GLU A 141 1.02 -21.42 12.74
N ASP A 142 0.84 -22.72 12.48
CA ASP A 142 0.26 -23.22 11.24
C ASP A 142 -1.27 -23.11 11.25
N GLY A 143 -1.87 -22.67 10.14
CA GLY A 143 -3.32 -22.59 10.00
C GLY A 143 -3.80 -21.79 8.79
N ILE A 144 -5.11 -21.54 8.76
CA ILE A 144 -5.76 -20.66 7.79
C ILE A 144 -5.64 -19.22 8.30
N LEU A 145 -5.05 -18.35 7.49
CA LEU A 145 -4.84 -16.94 7.80
C LEU A 145 -6.06 -16.10 7.44
N TYR A 146 -6.71 -16.47 6.33
CA TYR A 146 -7.97 -15.88 5.91
C TYR A 146 -8.68 -16.82 4.94
N GLU A 147 -10.03 -16.79 4.94
CA GLU A 147 -10.82 -17.50 3.92
C GLU A 147 -12.18 -16.85 3.68
N ASP A 148 -12.65 -16.93 2.43
CA ASP A 148 -14.01 -16.57 2.03
C ASP A 148 -14.39 -17.27 0.71
N THR A 149 -15.68 -17.27 0.37
CA THR A 149 -16.22 -17.77 -0.90
C THR A 149 -16.60 -16.63 -1.81
N VAL A 150 -16.04 -16.61 -3.03
CA VAL A 150 -16.28 -15.57 -4.03
C VAL A 150 -16.78 -16.14 -5.36
N THR A 151 -17.43 -15.31 -6.16
CA THR A 151 -17.85 -15.60 -7.55
C THR A 151 -17.62 -14.33 -8.39
N GLY A 152 -17.35 -14.51 -9.68
CA GLY A 152 -17.05 -13.41 -10.60
C GLY A 152 -15.62 -12.91 -10.47
N ASP A 153 -15.40 -11.63 -10.76
CA ASP A 153 -14.09 -11.01 -10.62
C ASP A 153 -13.69 -10.90 -9.14
N ALA A 154 -12.46 -11.25 -8.84
CA ALA A 154 -11.90 -11.13 -7.51
C ALA A 154 -10.40 -10.88 -7.55
N ARG A 155 -9.89 -10.26 -6.48
CA ARG A 155 -8.47 -10.10 -6.22
C ARG A 155 -8.15 -10.68 -4.85
N ILE A 156 -7.11 -11.49 -4.76
CA ILE A 156 -6.54 -11.91 -3.48
C ILE A 156 -5.21 -11.19 -3.27
N LEU A 157 -5.06 -10.55 -2.11
CA LEU A 157 -3.81 -10.04 -1.60
C LEU A 157 -3.48 -10.78 -0.31
N TYR A 158 -2.29 -11.37 -0.22
CA TYR A 158 -1.77 -11.95 1.02
C TYR A 158 -0.41 -11.37 1.36
N TYR A 159 -0.19 -11.04 2.63
CA TYR A 159 1.04 -10.47 3.15
C TYR A 159 1.29 -11.07 4.53
N HIS A 160 2.30 -11.92 4.68
CA HIS A 160 2.54 -12.64 5.93
C HIS A 160 4.01 -12.94 6.16
N LEU A 161 4.43 -12.82 7.41
CA LEU A 161 5.77 -13.12 7.87
C LEU A 161 5.79 -14.46 8.61
N ASN A 162 6.83 -15.27 8.35
CA ASN A 162 7.09 -16.47 9.12
C ASN A 162 7.73 -16.11 10.48
N ASN A 163 6.90 -15.94 11.52
CA ASN A 163 7.35 -15.62 12.87
C ASN A 163 7.59 -16.88 13.72
N THR A 164 8.00 -17.97 13.06
CA THR A 164 8.34 -19.23 13.71
C THR A 164 9.84 -19.49 13.61
N SER A 165 10.36 -20.43 14.40
CA SER A 165 11.76 -20.85 14.33
C SER A 165 12.05 -21.90 13.24
N VAL A 166 11.05 -22.26 12.44
CA VAL A 166 11.17 -23.32 11.43
C VAL A 166 10.69 -22.84 10.06
N ARG A 167 11.09 -23.56 9.01
CA ARG A 167 10.67 -23.26 7.64
C ARG A 167 9.19 -23.49 7.44
N LYS A 168 8.55 -22.53 6.77
CA LYS A 168 7.12 -22.56 6.43
C LYS A 168 6.93 -22.38 4.93
N LYS A 169 5.70 -22.60 4.47
CA LYS A 169 5.21 -22.20 3.16
C LYS A 169 3.89 -21.47 3.34
N VAL A 170 3.56 -20.61 2.38
CA VAL A 170 2.25 -19.95 2.27
C VAL A 170 1.62 -20.32 0.94
N ALA A 171 0.33 -20.64 0.95
CA ALA A 171 -0.39 -21.01 -0.26
C ALA A 171 -1.83 -20.47 -0.25
N VAL A 172 -2.32 -20.12 -1.44
CA VAL A 172 -3.73 -19.85 -1.68
C VAL A 172 -4.37 -21.11 -2.28
N VAL A 173 -5.30 -21.70 -1.54
CA VAL A 173 -6.05 -22.89 -1.96
C VAL A 173 -7.44 -22.48 -2.41
N LEU A 174 -7.80 -22.91 -3.60
CA LEU A 174 -9.13 -22.85 -4.19
C LEU A 174 -9.86 -24.16 -3.89
N GLN A 175 -11.05 -24.08 -3.31
CA GLN A 175 -11.91 -25.23 -3.04
C GLN A 175 -13.28 -25.03 -3.69
N ASN A 176 -13.73 -26.05 -4.43
CA ASN A 176 -15.08 -26.07 -4.96
C ASN A 176 -15.96 -26.95 -4.08
N GLU A 177 -16.78 -26.31 -3.24
CA GLU A 177 -17.73 -26.98 -2.35
C GLU A 177 -19.11 -27.17 -2.99
N GLY A 178 -19.30 -26.68 -4.22
CA GLY A 178 -20.54 -26.79 -4.98
C GLY A 178 -20.68 -28.12 -5.74
N ASP A 179 -21.80 -28.27 -6.45
CA ASP A 179 -22.17 -29.52 -7.15
C ASP A 179 -21.78 -29.58 -8.64
N SER A 180 -21.20 -28.51 -9.18
CA SER A 180 -20.69 -28.44 -10.56
C SER A 180 -19.23 -28.01 -10.56
N SER A 181 -18.49 -28.36 -11.60
CA SER A 181 -17.12 -27.87 -11.79
C SER A 181 -17.09 -26.34 -11.94
N VAL A 182 -16.07 -25.71 -11.38
CA VAL A 182 -15.83 -24.26 -11.47
C VAL A 182 -14.52 -24.02 -12.22
N VAL A 183 -14.51 -23.02 -13.09
CA VAL A 183 -13.33 -22.55 -13.80
C VAL A 183 -12.90 -21.21 -13.19
N VAL A 184 -11.67 -21.17 -12.70
CA VAL A 184 -11.02 -19.96 -12.23
C VAL A 184 -9.99 -19.53 -13.26
N ARG A 185 -10.19 -18.35 -13.87
CA ARG A 185 -9.27 -17.75 -14.83
C ARG A 185 -8.42 -16.70 -14.12
N VAL A 186 -7.12 -16.93 -13.98
CA VAL A 186 -6.18 -15.92 -13.44
C VAL A 186 -5.82 -14.95 -14.56
N THR A 187 -6.11 -13.67 -14.36
CA THR A 187 -5.98 -12.63 -15.40
C THR A 187 -4.77 -11.72 -15.20
N ARG A 188 -4.29 -11.62 -13.97
CA ARG A 188 -3.12 -10.81 -13.59
C ARG A 188 -2.60 -11.34 -12.25
N GLY A 189 -1.30 -11.26 -12.01
CA GLY A 189 -0.81 -11.56 -10.67
C GLY A 189 0.68 -11.81 -10.59
N GLY A 190 1.20 -11.70 -9.38
CA GLY A 190 2.60 -11.96 -9.08
C GLY A 190 2.87 -11.99 -7.59
N ALA A 191 4.01 -12.57 -7.24
CA ALA A 191 4.61 -12.54 -5.92
C ALA A 191 6.13 -12.44 -6.09
N SER A 192 6.78 -11.67 -5.24
CA SER A 192 8.24 -11.65 -5.14
C SER A 192 8.75 -12.87 -4.37
N ARG A 193 10.07 -13.09 -4.44
CA ARG A 193 10.74 -14.09 -3.62
C ARG A 193 10.64 -13.66 -2.14
N PRO A 194 10.41 -14.60 -1.20
CA PRO A 194 10.47 -14.27 0.21
C PRO A 194 11.82 -13.67 0.63
N SER A 195 11.76 -12.63 1.44
CA SER A 195 12.95 -11.92 1.95
C SER A 195 12.68 -11.36 3.34
N SER A 196 13.76 -11.07 4.07
CA SER A 196 13.71 -10.29 5.31
C SER A 196 13.71 -8.78 5.04
N ASP A 197 13.97 -8.36 3.79
CA ASP A 197 13.76 -6.99 3.34
C ASP A 197 12.33 -6.83 2.83
N TYR A 198 11.49 -6.20 3.64
CA TYR A 198 10.05 -6.12 3.36
C TYR A 198 9.73 -5.11 2.25
N LEU A 199 10.59 -4.11 2.04
CA LEU A 199 10.43 -3.14 0.96
C LEU A 199 10.81 -3.76 -0.39
N GLU A 200 11.84 -4.62 -0.41
CA GLU A 200 12.18 -5.46 -1.57
C GLU A 200 11.01 -6.37 -1.96
N VAL A 201 10.41 -7.04 -0.98
CA VAL A 201 9.25 -7.92 -1.18
C VAL A 201 8.04 -7.13 -1.70
N GLY A 202 7.73 -5.99 -1.06
CA GLY A 202 6.66 -5.06 -1.45
C GLY A 202 6.78 -4.60 -2.90
N LYS A 203 7.93 -4.02 -3.25
CA LYS A 203 8.20 -3.50 -4.59
C LYS A 203 8.24 -4.61 -5.64
N GLY A 204 8.93 -5.71 -5.35
CA GLY A 204 9.05 -6.84 -6.27
C GLY A 204 7.69 -7.44 -6.63
N THR A 205 6.76 -7.54 -5.68
CA THR A 205 5.41 -8.04 -5.93
C THR A 205 4.60 -7.07 -6.80
N GLN A 206 4.69 -5.75 -6.56
CA GLN A 206 4.03 -4.75 -7.40
C GLN A 206 4.57 -4.79 -8.84
N LEU A 207 5.89 -4.92 -9.01
CA LEU A 207 6.51 -5.08 -10.34
C LEU A 207 5.95 -6.30 -11.07
N ALA A 208 5.95 -7.46 -10.42
CA ALA A 208 5.40 -8.69 -10.99
C ALA A 208 3.90 -8.55 -11.32
N TYR A 209 3.12 -7.92 -10.44
CA TYR A 209 1.69 -7.70 -10.61
C TYR A 209 1.37 -6.83 -11.83
N PHE A 210 2.08 -5.72 -12.03
CA PHE A 210 1.83 -4.82 -13.17
C PHE A 210 2.41 -5.32 -14.50
N GLN A 211 3.48 -6.12 -14.48
CA GLN A 211 4.08 -6.69 -15.70
C GLN A 211 3.30 -7.89 -16.25
N THR A 212 2.67 -8.69 -15.39
CA THR A 212 2.22 -10.03 -15.76
C THR A 212 0.72 -10.06 -16.07
N LYS A 213 0.37 -9.88 -17.35
CA LYS A 213 -0.95 -10.31 -17.85
C LYS A 213 -0.97 -11.83 -17.96
N ARG A 214 -2.08 -12.46 -17.55
CA ARG A 214 -2.24 -13.91 -17.49
C ARG A 214 -3.57 -14.33 -18.13
N ASP A 215 -3.65 -15.61 -18.49
CA ASP A 215 -4.88 -16.25 -18.98
C ASP A 215 -4.91 -17.72 -18.53
N ASP A 216 -4.49 -17.97 -17.28
CA ASP A 216 -4.37 -19.33 -16.78
C ASP A 216 -5.72 -19.88 -16.34
N MET A 217 -6.08 -21.04 -16.87
CA MET A 217 -7.37 -21.69 -16.61
C MET A 217 -7.21 -22.80 -15.58
N LEU A 218 -7.78 -22.60 -14.40
CA LEU A 218 -7.80 -23.55 -13.30
C LEU A 218 -9.18 -24.20 -13.21
N TYR A 219 -9.27 -25.44 -13.68
CA TYR A 219 -10.44 -26.29 -13.48
C TYR A 219 -10.43 -26.85 -12.05
N VAL A 220 -11.43 -26.46 -11.24
CA VAL A 220 -11.65 -26.96 -9.89
C VAL A 220 -12.90 -27.85 -9.91
N GLN A 221 -12.68 -29.16 -9.99
CA GLN A 221 -13.77 -30.15 -10.02
C GLN A 221 -14.58 -30.12 -8.72
N ARG A 222 -15.83 -30.60 -8.77
CA ARG A 222 -16.70 -30.76 -7.59
C ARG A 222 -15.95 -31.45 -6.43
N GLY A 223 -15.95 -30.81 -5.26
CA GLY A 223 -15.30 -31.32 -4.04
C GLY A 223 -13.77 -31.33 -4.09
N ALA A 224 -13.15 -30.86 -5.17
CA ALA A 224 -11.70 -30.82 -5.33
C ALA A 224 -11.11 -29.53 -4.76
N LYS A 225 -9.79 -29.59 -4.51
CA LYS A 225 -8.96 -28.46 -4.10
C LYS A 225 -7.84 -28.26 -5.12
N ARG A 226 -7.45 -27.02 -5.35
CA ARG A 226 -6.34 -26.67 -6.26
C ARG A 226 -5.59 -25.45 -5.72
N LEU A 227 -4.31 -25.35 -6.02
CA LEU A 227 -3.55 -24.13 -5.74
C LEU A 227 -3.88 -23.07 -6.78
N LEU A 228 -3.95 -21.81 -6.34
CA LEU A 228 -4.04 -20.67 -7.25
C LEU A 228 -2.77 -20.60 -8.14
N GLU A 229 -1.61 -20.85 -7.55
CA GLU A 229 -0.31 -20.89 -8.23
C GLU A 229 0.49 -22.12 -7.75
N PRO A 230 0.84 -23.07 -8.63
CA PRO A 230 1.63 -24.25 -8.26
C PRO A 230 2.95 -23.93 -7.53
N GLU A 231 3.64 -22.85 -7.90
CA GLU A 231 4.91 -22.44 -7.27
C GLU A 231 4.79 -22.16 -5.76
N MET A 232 3.59 -21.85 -5.25
CA MET A 232 3.35 -21.71 -3.80
C MET A 232 3.66 -22.99 -3.00
N ASN A 233 3.69 -24.16 -3.65
CA ASN A 233 4.09 -25.41 -2.99
C ASN A 233 5.62 -25.59 -2.91
N HIS A 234 6.38 -24.76 -3.62
CA HIS A 234 7.84 -24.84 -3.73
C HIS A 234 8.54 -23.64 -3.07
N THR A 235 7.85 -22.52 -2.92
CA THR A 235 8.37 -21.30 -2.27
C THR A 235 8.42 -21.45 -0.75
N VAL A 236 9.61 -21.73 -0.21
CA VAL A 236 9.88 -21.85 1.23
C VAL A 236 10.20 -20.48 1.84
N LEU A 237 9.58 -20.19 2.99
CA LEU A 237 9.88 -19.05 3.84
C LEU A 237 10.80 -19.50 4.99
N GLU A 238 11.97 -18.90 5.09
CA GLU A 238 12.81 -19.01 6.28
C GLU A 238 12.22 -18.22 7.46
N PRO A 239 12.58 -18.53 8.72
CA PRO A 239 12.27 -17.69 9.88
C PRO A 239 12.59 -16.21 9.63
N GLY A 240 11.64 -15.32 9.93
CA GLY A 240 11.76 -13.87 9.73
C GLY A 240 11.61 -13.39 8.28
N GLN A 241 11.34 -14.28 7.32
CA GLN A 241 11.03 -13.86 5.96
C GLN A 241 9.54 -13.56 5.78
N LEU A 242 9.28 -12.52 4.99
CA LEU A 242 7.99 -12.10 4.53
C LEU A 242 7.68 -12.71 3.16
N VAL A 243 6.42 -13.06 2.93
CA VAL A 243 5.88 -13.32 1.59
C VAL A 243 4.72 -12.38 1.30
N TYR A 244 4.65 -11.91 0.05
CA TYR A 244 3.61 -11.00 -0.41
C TYR A 244 3.19 -11.38 -1.84
N GLY A 245 1.90 -11.53 -2.09
CA GLY A 245 1.37 -11.80 -3.42
C GLY A 245 0.04 -11.12 -3.68
N VAL A 246 -0.20 -10.78 -4.95
CA VAL A 246 -1.44 -10.17 -5.43
C VAL A 246 -1.85 -10.85 -6.73
N TYR A 247 -3.09 -11.32 -6.81
CA TYR A 247 -3.62 -12.02 -7.98
C TYR A 247 -5.05 -11.62 -8.26
N ASP A 248 -5.33 -11.27 -9.51
CA ASP A 248 -6.67 -11.05 -10.04
C ASP A 248 -7.12 -12.31 -10.77
N PHE A 249 -8.35 -12.73 -10.51
CA PHE A 249 -8.96 -13.88 -11.16
C PHE A 249 -10.46 -13.66 -11.36
N HIS A 250 -11.03 -14.47 -12.25
CA HIS A 250 -12.46 -14.58 -12.46
C HIS A 250 -12.91 -16.01 -12.20
N ALA A 251 -13.89 -16.20 -11.33
CA ALA A 251 -14.51 -17.50 -11.07
C ALA A 251 -15.91 -17.55 -11.70
N ASP A 252 -16.17 -18.53 -12.57
CA ASP A 252 -17.48 -18.70 -13.22
C ASP A 252 -18.57 -19.31 -12.31
N GLY A 253 -18.19 -19.66 -11.08
CA GLY A 253 -19.06 -20.12 -10.01
C GLY A 253 -18.42 -19.93 -8.63
N PRO A 254 -19.14 -20.28 -7.55
CA PRO A 254 -18.64 -20.10 -6.19
C PRO A 254 -17.38 -20.93 -5.93
N VAL A 255 -16.31 -20.27 -5.50
CA VAL A 255 -15.07 -20.91 -5.07
C VAL A 255 -14.64 -20.36 -3.71
N LYS A 256 -14.38 -21.27 -2.77
CA LYS A 256 -13.78 -20.90 -1.49
C LYS A 256 -12.28 -20.71 -1.66
N VAL A 257 -11.78 -19.57 -1.24
CA VAL A 257 -10.38 -19.16 -1.33
C VAL A 257 -9.83 -19.06 0.09
N SER A 258 -8.82 -19.88 0.40
CA SER A 258 -8.18 -19.90 1.72
C SER A 258 -6.68 -19.62 1.59
N VAL A 259 -6.17 -18.67 2.38
CA VAL A 259 -4.74 -18.41 2.54
C VAL A 259 -4.24 -19.20 3.74
N LEU A 260 -3.18 -20.00 3.57
CA LEU A 260 -2.64 -20.88 4.60
C LEU A 260 -1.18 -20.55 4.87
N MET A 261 -0.75 -20.61 6.14
CA MET A 261 0.64 -20.89 6.48
C MET A 261 0.75 -22.32 7.02
N TYR A 262 1.70 -23.09 6.50
CA TYR A 262 1.82 -24.51 6.79
C TYR A 262 3.29 -24.98 6.83
N PRO A 263 3.59 -26.16 7.40
CA PRO A 263 4.95 -26.69 7.46
C PRO A 263 5.56 -26.87 6.06
N ALA A 264 6.84 -26.54 5.89
CA ALA A 264 7.51 -26.64 4.59
C ALA A 264 7.58 -28.08 4.00
N THR A 265 7.40 -29.11 4.82
CA THR A 265 7.39 -30.51 4.37
C THR A 265 5.99 -31.04 4.07
N ALA A 266 4.94 -30.27 4.35
CA ALA A 266 3.55 -30.69 4.17
C ALA A 266 3.02 -30.36 2.76
N ASP A 267 1.93 -31.04 2.40
CA ASP A 267 1.12 -30.77 1.22
C ASP A 267 -0.05 -29.86 1.61
N PRO A 268 -0.19 -28.66 1.02
CA PRO A 268 -1.22 -27.69 1.39
C PRO A 268 -2.64 -28.24 1.16
N LEU A 269 -2.87 -29.06 0.13
CA LEU A 269 -4.19 -29.59 -0.22
C LEU A 269 -4.69 -30.64 0.78
N LYS A 270 -3.74 -31.33 1.44
CA LYS A 270 -4.03 -32.23 2.58
C LYS A 270 -4.19 -31.43 3.87
N PHE A 271 -3.23 -30.55 4.16
CA PHE A 271 -3.17 -29.76 5.39
C PHE A 271 -4.44 -28.97 5.67
N ILE A 272 -5.01 -28.30 4.66
CA ILE A 272 -6.21 -27.47 4.81
C ILE A 272 -7.41 -28.23 5.39
N SER A 273 -7.51 -29.55 5.18
CA SER A 273 -8.66 -30.35 5.63
C SER A 273 -8.77 -30.45 7.16
N SER A 274 -7.68 -30.18 7.88
CA SER A 274 -7.61 -30.20 9.35
C SER A 274 -7.12 -28.87 9.94
N ALA A 275 -6.88 -27.88 9.09
CA ALA A 275 -6.40 -26.58 9.52
C ALA A 275 -7.54 -25.80 10.19
N ARG A 276 -7.18 -25.00 11.20
CA ARG A 276 -8.09 -24.05 11.83
C ARG A 276 -7.80 -22.64 11.34
N VAL A 277 -8.80 -21.77 11.38
CA VAL A 277 -8.58 -20.33 11.23
C VAL A 277 -7.79 -19.80 12.42
N LEU A 278 -6.71 -19.08 12.14
CA LEU A 278 -5.90 -18.43 13.15
C LEU A 278 -6.57 -17.15 13.65
N PRO A 279 -6.41 -16.80 14.95
CA PRO A 279 -6.92 -15.55 15.48
C PRO A 279 -6.25 -14.36 14.79
N LYS A 280 -6.98 -13.24 14.69
CA LYS A 280 -6.43 -11.97 14.26
C LYS A 280 -5.39 -11.44 15.24
N ASP A 281 -4.43 -10.69 14.72
CA ASP A 281 -3.61 -9.79 15.52
C ASP A 281 -4.37 -8.50 15.88
N GLU A 282 -3.69 -7.59 16.57
CA GLU A 282 -4.27 -6.32 17.03
C GLU A 282 -4.61 -5.36 15.88
N GLN A 283 -3.90 -5.48 14.74
CA GLN A 283 -4.10 -4.65 13.56
C GLN A 283 -5.35 -5.05 12.77
N ARG A 284 -5.75 -6.33 12.82
CA ARG A 284 -7.01 -6.85 12.24
C ARG A 284 -7.13 -6.58 10.73
N LEU A 285 -6.00 -6.56 10.03
CA LEU A 285 -5.91 -6.29 8.59
C LEU A 285 -6.21 -7.56 7.76
N ARG A 286 -7.42 -8.08 7.87
CA ARG A 286 -7.93 -9.10 6.93
C ARG A 286 -9.42 -8.93 6.69
N GLY A 287 -9.89 -9.31 5.52
CA GLY A 287 -11.32 -9.29 5.21
C GLY A 287 -11.65 -9.28 3.73
N THR A 288 -12.95 -9.26 3.47
CA THR A 288 -13.58 -9.20 2.15
C THR A 288 -14.19 -7.82 1.95
N PHE A 289 -13.82 -7.20 0.84
CA PHE A 289 -14.22 -5.85 0.46
C PHE A 289 -14.86 -5.90 -0.93
N GLN A 290 -16.09 -5.39 -1.05
CA GLN A 290 -16.67 -5.16 -2.37
C GLN A 290 -15.89 -4.05 -3.09
N GLY A 291 -15.84 -4.05 -4.42
CA GLY A 291 -15.08 -3.06 -5.18
C GLY A 291 -13.57 -3.18 -4.98
N MET A 292 -12.95 -4.08 -5.75
CA MET A 292 -11.49 -4.27 -5.74
C MET A 292 -10.72 -3.15 -6.46
N ASN A 293 -11.41 -2.29 -7.22
CA ASN A 293 -10.81 -1.17 -7.93
C ASN A 293 -11.42 0.15 -7.48
N ARG A 294 -10.68 1.25 -7.67
CA ARG A 294 -11.14 2.62 -7.44
C ARG A 294 -10.78 3.50 -8.63
N VAL A 295 -11.79 4.05 -9.30
CA VAL A 295 -11.58 5.04 -10.35
C VAL A 295 -11.50 6.42 -9.71
N ILE A 296 -10.46 7.18 -10.03
CA ILE A 296 -10.31 8.58 -9.65
C ILE A 296 -10.43 9.42 -10.93
N SER A 297 -11.41 10.31 -10.97
CA SER A 297 -11.67 11.20 -12.10
C SER A 297 -11.86 12.64 -11.64
N SER A 298 -11.80 13.60 -12.55
CA SER A 298 -12.06 15.01 -12.21
C SER A 298 -12.42 15.84 -13.44
N LYS A 299 -12.75 17.11 -13.21
CA LYS A 299 -12.75 18.13 -14.28
C LYS A 299 -11.36 18.18 -14.94
N PRO A 300 -11.27 18.61 -16.22
CA PRO A 300 -9.98 18.69 -16.88
C PRO A 300 -9.00 19.61 -16.15
N TYR A 301 -7.78 19.14 -15.95
CA TYR A 301 -6.65 19.93 -15.47
C TYR A 301 -6.03 20.71 -16.63
N ASN A 302 -5.71 21.98 -16.42
CA ASN A 302 -5.08 22.85 -17.40
C ASN A 302 -3.76 23.44 -16.83
N PRO A 303 -2.58 22.95 -17.25
CA PRO A 303 -1.30 23.44 -16.75
C PRO A 303 -1.06 24.93 -17.06
N ASP A 304 -1.68 25.50 -18.09
CA ASP A 304 -1.56 26.93 -18.38
C ASP A 304 -2.22 27.82 -17.30
N ARG A 305 -3.12 27.27 -16.46
CA ARG A 305 -3.99 28.05 -15.56
C ARG A 305 -4.07 27.54 -14.12
N ASP A 306 -4.05 26.24 -13.91
CA ASP A 306 -4.42 25.64 -12.62
C ASP A 306 -3.28 25.58 -11.60
N GLY A 307 -2.03 25.74 -12.05
CA GLY A 307 -0.83 25.69 -11.20
C GLY A 307 -0.49 24.28 -10.73
N VAL A 308 0.24 24.16 -9.62
CA VAL A 308 0.61 22.87 -9.02
C VAL A 308 -0.54 22.36 -8.16
N VAL A 309 -0.98 21.13 -8.42
CA VAL A 309 -2.07 20.50 -7.68
C VAL A 309 -1.68 19.09 -7.23
N TYR A 310 -2.33 18.57 -6.19
CA TYR A 310 -2.10 17.22 -5.71
C TYR A 310 -3.40 16.45 -5.49
N ILE A 311 -3.32 15.13 -5.63
CA ILE A 311 -4.39 14.18 -5.31
C ILE A 311 -3.83 13.22 -4.25
N PRO A 312 -4.37 13.23 -3.02
CA PRO A 312 -3.93 12.33 -1.97
C PRO A 312 -4.48 10.91 -2.22
N ILE A 313 -3.66 9.90 -1.92
CA ILE A 313 -4.04 8.48 -1.92
C ILE A 313 -3.78 7.93 -0.52
N GLY A 314 -4.80 7.32 0.08
CA GLY A 314 -4.78 6.73 1.41
C GLY A 314 -4.84 7.76 2.55
N ASP A 315 -5.45 8.92 2.36
CA ASP A 315 -5.52 9.98 3.39
C ASP A 315 -6.73 9.89 4.33
N ASN A 316 -7.66 8.96 4.06
CA ASN A 316 -8.91 8.77 4.80
C ASN A 316 -9.80 10.02 4.92
N ARG A 317 -9.66 10.98 4.00
CA ARG A 317 -10.48 12.19 3.96
C ARG A 317 -11.06 12.42 2.57
N GLN A 318 -10.19 12.58 1.58
CA GLN A 318 -10.61 12.61 0.18
C GLN A 318 -10.61 11.17 -0.38
N ASP A 319 -9.61 10.37 0.00
CA ASP A 319 -9.53 8.95 -0.30
C ASP A 319 -9.88 8.13 0.94
N VAL A 320 -11.19 7.93 1.16
CA VAL A 320 -11.73 7.24 2.35
C VAL A 320 -11.37 5.75 2.33
N PHE A 321 -11.03 5.19 3.48
CA PHE A 321 -10.71 3.77 3.60
C PHE A 321 -11.92 2.87 3.33
N ARG A 322 -11.70 1.77 2.61
CA ARG A 322 -12.71 0.75 2.34
C ARG A 322 -13.07 0.02 3.63
N THR A 323 -14.35 -0.27 3.80
CA THR A 323 -14.87 -1.14 4.85
C THR A 323 -15.31 -2.46 4.26
N GLY A 324 -15.20 -3.52 5.06
CA GLY A 324 -15.47 -4.89 4.65
C GLY A 324 -15.86 -5.75 5.83
N VAL A 325 -15.88 -7.05 5.61
CA VAL A 325 -16.21 -8.06 6.62
C VAL A 325 -15.10 -9.10 6.67
N ASP A 326 -14.62 -9.41 7.86
CA ASP A 326 -13.84 -10.62 8.06
C ASP A 326 -14.80 -11.82 8.00
N ALA A 327 -14.84 -12.48 6.84
CA ALA A 327 -15.72 -13.63 6.61
C ALA A 327 -15.52 -14.80 7.58
N THR A 328 -14.37 -14.85 8.29
CA THR A 328 -14.06 -15.93 9.22
C THR A 328 -14.78 -15.80 10.58
N ASP A 329 -15.20 -14.60 10.96
CA ASP A 329 -15.90 -14.35 12.22
C ASP A 329 -17.07 -13.34 12.13
N GLY A 330 -17.31 -12.77 10.94
CA GLY A 330 -18.40 -11.84 10.66
C GLY A 330 -18.16 -10.40 11.15
N SER A 331 -16.99 -10.08 11.70
CA SER A 331 -16.70 -8.74 12.19
C SER A 331 -16.48 -7.73 11.06
N THR A 332 -16.87 -6.47 11.29
CA THR A 332 -16.56 -5.36 10.38
C THR A 332 -15.08 -5.00 10.48
N VAL A 333 -14.46 -4.76 9.32
CA VAL A 333 -13.06 -4.36 9.21
C VAL A 333 -12.89 -3.13 8.32
N THR A 334 -11.83 -2.38 8.55
CA THR A 334 -11.43 -1.23 7.73
C THR A 334 -10.07 -1.51 7.12
N ASN A 335 -9.95 -1.38 5.80
CA ASN A 335 -8.68 -1.49 5.10
C ASN A 335 -7.92 -0.17 5.25
N VAL A 336 -7.21 -0.01 6.37
CA VAL A 336 -6.44 1.19 6.68
C VAL A 336 -5.29 1.31 5.67
N GLY A 337 -5.44 2.24 4.73
CA GLY A 337 -4.52 2.44 3.60
C GLY A 337 -4.96 1.78 2.28
N ASN A 338 -6.13 1.14 2.22
CA ASN A 338 -6.69 0.57 0.97
C ASN A 338 -5.74 -0.39 0.24
N TYR A 339 -4.99 -1.20 0.98
CA TYR A 339 -4.08 -2.20 0.40
C TYR A 339 -4.83 -3.19 -0.48
N GLY A 340 -4.29 -3.46 -1.67
CA GLY A 340 -4.92 -4.34 -2.65
C GLY A 340 -6.02 -3.69 -3.49
N VAL A 341 -6.43 -2.45 -3.19
CA VAL A 341 -7.25 -1.66 -4.12
C VAL A 341 -6.38 -1.25 -5.31
N LEU A 342 -6.89 -1.43 -6.53
CA LEU A 342 -6.26 -0.94 -7.75
C LEU A 342 -6.92 0.38 -8.14
N TYR A 343 -6.15 1.45 -8.05
CA TYR A 343 -6.55 2.78 -8.42
C TYR A 343 -6.37 2.96 -9.93
N HIS A 344 -7.41 3.39 -10.62
CA HIS A 344 -7.35 3.89 -11.99
C HIS A 344 -7.46 5.42 -11.95
N ILE A 345 -6.35 6.11 -12.17
CA ILE A 345 -6.27 7.57 -12.09
C ILE A 345 -6.40 8.14 -13.49
N GLN A 346 -7.55 8.75 -13.75
CA GLN A 346 -7.98 9.26 -15.06
C GLN A 346 -8.29 10.75 -14.95
N ILE A 347 -7.26 11.57 -15.07
CA ILE A 347 -7.39 13.02 -14.98
C ILE A 347 -7.27 13.61 -16.38
N PRO A 348 -8.38 14.06 -17.00
CA PRO A 348 -8.31 14.69 -18.30
C PRO A 348 -7.41 15.93 -18.24
N THR A 349 -6.61 16.15 -19.26
CA THR A 349 -5.74 17.33 -19.37
C THR A 349 -6.11 18.16 -20.58
N THR A 350 -5.96 19.49 -20.49
CA THR A 350 -6.21 20.44 -21.59
C THR A 350 -5.06 21.45 -21.65
N GLY A 351 -5.14 22.43 -22.54
CA GLY A 351 -4.10 23.47 -22.65
C GLY A 351 -2.96 23.08 -23.59
N ARG A 352 -2.01 24.00 -23.72
CA ARG A 352 -0.86 23.90 -24.64
C ARG A 352 0.39 23.37 -23.96
N GLU A 353 0.57 23.69 -22.68
CA GLU A 353 1.68 23.18 -21.89
C GLU A 353 1.46 21.69 -21.56
N ALA A 354 2.54 20.91 -21.50
CA ALA A 354 2.46 19.53 -21.04
C ALA A 354 2.26 19.49 -19.52
N THR A 355 1.63 18.41 -19.04
CA THR A 355 1.49 18.14 -17.61
C THR A 355 2.57 17.17 -17.17
N GLN A 356 3.34 17.59 -16.18
CA GLN A 356 4.30 16.76 -15.45
C GLN A 356 3.62 16.09 -14.25
N TYR A 357 3.87 14.79 -14.08
CA TYR A 357 3.32 14.00 -12.98
C TYR A 357 4.42 13.53 -12.03
N TYR A 358 4.17 13.59 -10.73
CA TYR A 358 5.05 13.03 -9.70
C TYR A 358 4.27 12.22 -8.67
N LEU A 359 4.94 11.25 -8.02
CA LEU A 359 4.51 10.66 -6.77
C LEU A 359 5.45 11.13 -5.65
N THR A 360 4.88 11.60 -4.54
CA THR A 360 5.63 11.87 -3.30
C THR A 360 5.00 11.12 -2.13
N PRO A 361 5.80 10.41 -1.32
CA PRO A 361 5.29 9.83 -0.09
C PRO A 361 5.13 10.90 0.99
N LEU A 362 4.14 10.70 1.86
CA LEU A 362 3.92 11.52 3.06
C LEU A 362 3.90 10.68 4.34
N GLY A 363 3.47 9.41 4.24
CA GLY A 363 3.40 8.50 5.39
C GLY A 363 4.75 7.98 5.89
N GLY A 364 5.84 8.23 5.16
CA GLY A 364 7.18 7.71 5.42
C GLY A 364 7.74 6.99 4.20
N VAL A 365 8.44 5.88 4.41
CA VAL A 365 9.07 5.12 3.32
C VAL A 365 8.04 4.53 2.36
N TYR A 366 8.35 4.50 1.08
CA TYR A 366 7.52 3.94 0.02
C TYR A 366 8.40 3.21 -1.02
N ALA A 367 7.97 2.03 -1.43
CA ALA A 367 8.64 1.17 -2.40
C ALA A 367 7.60 0.44 -3.25
N GLY A 368 7.37 0.90 -4.48
CA GLY A 368 6.29 0.41 -5.30
C GLY A 368 6.58 0.43 -6.80
N ALA A 369 5.52 0.13 -7.53
CA ALA A 369 5.45 0.30 -8.97
C ALA A 369 4.04 0.77 -9.35
N MET A 370 3.92 1.33 -10.54
CA MET A 370 2.68 1.77 -11.16
C MET A 370 2.71 1.36 -12.63
N SER A 371 1.57 1.46 -13.30
CA SER A 371 1.55 1.45 -14.76
C SER A 371 0.92 2.71 -15.33
N VAL A 372 1.28 3.06 -16.56
CA VAL A 372 0.70 4.17 -17.31
C VAL A 372 0.34 3.72 -18.72
N ASP A 373 -0.85 4.07 -19.18
CA ASP A 373 -1.24 3.95 -20.59
C ASP A 373 -1.55 5.34 -21.14
N PHE A 374 -0.93 5.69 -22.27
CA PHE A 374 -1.09 6.96 -22.97
C PHE A 374 -1.34 6.74 -24.47
N GLY A 375 -2.03 5.65 -24.81
CA GLY A 375 -2.47 5.33 -26.17
C GLY A 375 -1.54 4.38 -26.93
N HIS A 376 -0.52 3.84 -26.27
CA HIS A 376 0.43 2.87 -26.85
C HIS A 376 0.52 1.56 -26.05
N GLY A 377 -0.44 1.34 -25.15
CA GLY A 377 -0.42 0.23 -24.21
C GLY A 377 0.27 0.59 -22.89
N SER A 378 0.05 -0.25 -21.90
CA SER A 378 0.54 -0.07 -20.54
C SER A 378 2.08 -0.18 -20.48
N SER A 379 2.71 0.82 -19.87
CA SER A 379 4.13 0.88 -19.54
C SER A 379 4.32 0.85 -18.03
N LEU A 380 5.30 0.11 -17.55
CA LEU A 380 5.62 0.01 -16.13
C LEU A 380 6.45 1.22 -15.67
N LEU A 381 6.14 1.74 -14.48
CA LEU A 381 6.88 2.79 -13.79
C LEU A 381 7.28 2.30 -12.40
N GLU A 382 8.58 2.24 -12.10
CA GLU A 382 9.05 2.03 -10.73
C GLU A 382 8.87 3.29 -9.89
N THR A 383 8.39 3.14 -8.66
CA THR A 383 8.15 4.26 -7.73
C THR A 383 8.84 4.00 -6.38
N PRO A 384 10.09 4.45 -6.19
CA PRO A 384 10.87 5.32 -7.07
C PRO A 384 11.65 4.53 -8.14
N GLY A 385 11.98 5.19 -9.27
CA GLY A 385 12.93 4.66 -10.25
C GLY A 385 14.37 4.69 -9.76
N GLY A 386 15.14 3.64 -10.06
CA GLY A 386 16.59 3.58 -9.82
C GLY A 386 17.04 3.40 -8.36
N ARG A 387 16.11 3.23 -7.42
CA ARG A 387 16.39 2.87 -6.02
C ARG A 387 15.25 2.03 -5.44
N LEU A 388 15.50 1.32 -4.34
CA LEU A 388 14.49 0.44 -3.75
C LEU A 388 13.29 1.23 -3.19
N PHE A 389 13.53 2.20 -2.34
CA PHE A 389 12.48 2.98 -1.67
C PHE A 389 12.88 4.45 -1.57
N PHE A 390 11.93 5.34 -1.29
CA PHE A 390 12.11 6.77 -1.00
C PHE A 390 11.11 7.22 0.07
N GLY A 391 11.26 8.45 0.58
CA GLY A 391 10.49 9.00 1.69
C GLY A 391 11.22 8.96 3.04
N ASP A 392 12.35 8.27 3.12
CA ASP A 392 13.20 8.15 4.32
C ASP A 392 13.86 9.47 4.74
N ALA A 393 14.11 10.35 3.77
CA ALA A 393 14.69 11.66 4.02
C ALA A 393 13.64 12.76 4.32
N ILE A 394 12.34 12.45 4.18
CA ILE A 394 11.28 13.45 4.36
C ILE A 394 11.04 13.63 5.88
N PRO A 395 11.27 14.82 6.45
CA PRO A 395 11.03 15.04 7.86
C PRO A 395 9.53 14.94 8.17
N PRO A 396 9.15 14.46 9.38
CA PRO A 396 7.76 14.46 9.82
C PRO A 396 7.13 15.84 9.69
N ASP A 397 5.82 15.86 9.41
CA ASP A 397 5.08 17.11 9.36
C ASP A 397 5.09 17.84 10.70
N SER A 398 5.27 19.16 10.62
CA SER A 398 4.89 20.03 11.75
C SER A 398 3.37 20.14 11.85
N ASP A 399 2.86 20.55 13.02
CA ASP A 399 1.41 20.80 13.19
C ASP A 399 0.87 21.82 12.18
N ALA A 400 1.69 22.80 11.78
CA ALA A 400 1.34 23.77 10.76
C ALA A 400 1.22 23.13 9.37
N ASP A 401 2.13 22.22 9.00
CA ASP A 401 2.04 21.48 7.73
C ASP A 401 0.78 20.60 7.71
N ARG A 402 0.48 19.91 8.82
CA ARG A 402 -0.74 19.10 8.96
C ARG A 402 -2.00 19.95 8.83
N ALA A 403 -2.07 21.08 9.53
CA ALA A 403 -3.21 21.98 9.50
C ALA A 403 -3.44 22.57 8.11
N ALA A 404 -2.36 22.93 7.41
CA ALA A 404 -2.44 23.44 6.04
C ALA A 404 -3.05 22.38 5.11
N ARG A 405 -2.56 21.13 5.18
CA ARG A 405 -3.06 20.04 4.33
C ARG A 405 -4.52 19.71 4.60
N LEU A 406 -4.94 19.70 5.87
CA LEU A 406 -6.36 19.55 6.23
C LEU A 406 -7.24 20.65 5.65
N ALA A 407 -6.69 21.82 5.36
CA ALA A 407 -7.36 22.91 4.66
C ALA A 407 -7.21 22.86 3.12
N GLY A 408 -6.71 21.75 2.55
CA GLY A 408 -6.50 21.57 1.11
C GLY A 408 -5.34 22.39 0.55
N LYS A 409 -4.42 22.84 1.40
CA LYS A 409 -3.26 23.68 1.06
C LYS A 409 -2.00 22.95 1.50
N ASP A 410 -1.23 22.43 0.56
CA ASP A 410 0.05 21.80 0.88
C ASP A 410 1.18 22.53 0.17
N ARG A 411 2.42 22.12 0.43
CA ARG A 411 3.58 22.63 -0.27
C ARG A 411 4.60 21.53 -0.55
N LEU A 412 5.23 21.59 -1.72
CA LEU A 412 6.45 20.83 -1.98
C LEU A 412 7.52 21.29 -1.00
N LYS A 413 7.80 20.45 0.00
CA LYS A 413 8.84 20.71 0.99
C LYS A 413 10.21 20.72 0.32
N VAL A 414 11.14 21.46 0.91
CA VAL A 414 12.55 21.47 0.50
C VAL A 414 13.14 20.06 0.48
N ALA A 415 12.76 19.23 1.45
CA ALA A 415 13.21 17.85 1.57
C ALA A 415 12.24 16.83 0.94
N ALA A 416 11.28 17.26 0.11
CA ALA A 416 10.40 16.31 -0.57
C ALA A 416 11.21 15.45 -1.55
N GLU A 417 10.90 14.16 -1.57
CA GLU A 417 11.45 13.23 -2.57
C GLU A 417 10.36 12.90 -3.58
N LEU A 418 10.69 13.04 -4.87
CA LEU A 418 9.73 12.85 -5.97
C LEU A 418 10.15 11.66 -6.84
N SER A 419 9.18 10.82 -7.17
CA SER A 419 9.29 9.87 -8.27
C SER A 419 8.63 10.48 -9.51
N ASP A 420 9.40 10.63 -10.58
CA ASP A 420 8.89 11.08 -11.88
C ASP A 420 7.95 10.01 -12.48
N LEU A 421 6.74 10.42 -12.87
CA LEU A 421 5.75 9.56 -13.54
C LEU A 421 5.58 9.90 -15.02
N GLY A 422 6.36 10.86 -15.52
CA GLY A 422 6.38 11.31 -16.91
C GLY A 422 5.69 12.66 -17.15
N SER A 423 5.98 13.19 -18.34
CA SER A 423 5.40 14.43 -18.86
C SER A 423 4.56 14.14 -20.11
N TYR A 424 3.31 14.58 -20.10
CA TYR A 424 2.35 14.24 -21.15
C TYR A 424 1.65 15.49 -21.68
N HIS A 425 1.62 15.62 -23.01
CA HIS A 425 0.83 16.66 -23.67
C HIS A 425 -0.67 16.30 -23.63
N SER A 426 -1.54 17.31 -23.64
CA SER A 426 -3.00 17.15 -23.56
C SER A 426 -3.63 16.31 -24.70
N SER A 427 -2.85 15.96 -25.73
CA SER A 427 -3.30 15.11 -26.83
C SER A 427 -3.31 13.61 -26.51
N VAL A 428 -2.63 13.13 -25.47
CA VAL A 428 -2.49 11.69 -25.19
C VAL A 428 -3.32 11.18 -24.01
N GLN A 429 -3.76 12.07 -23.10
CA GLN A 429 -4.65 11.74 -21.97
C GLN A 429 -4.19 10.50 -21.17
N PRO A 430 -3.09 10.58 -20.41
CA PRO A 430 -2.55 9.41 -19.71
C PRO A 430 -3.52 8.89 -18.63
N SER A 431 -3.59 7.56 -18.50
CA SER A 431 -4.28 6.86 -17.42
C SER A 431 -3.26 6.06 -16.63
N PHE A 432 -3.28 6.19 -15.30
CA PHE A 432 -2.36 5.47 -14.42
C PHE A 432 -3.08 4.38 -13.66
N GLU A 433 -2.39 3.26 -13.42
CA GLU A 433 -2.79 2.26 -12.44
C GLU A 433 -1.79 2.23 -11.27
N LEU A 434 -2.30 2.24 -10.04
CA LEU A 434 -1.52 2.15 -8.82
C LEU A 434 -2.22 1.25 -7.80
N SER A 435 -1.48 0.45 -7.06
CA SER A 435 -1.98 -0.19 -5.85
C SER A 435 -1.03 0.11 -4.69
N PRO A 436 -1.52 0.39 -3.47
CA PRO A 436 -0.64 0.56 -2.31
C PRO A 436 0.29 -0.65 -2.14
N PRO A 437 1.63 -0.45 -2.15
CA PRO A 437 2.58 -1.56 -2.01
C PRO A 437 2.59 -2.09 -0.58
N GLY A 438 2.79 -3.40 -0.41
CA GLY A 438 3.14 -3.95 0.90
C GLY A 438 4.38 -3.27 1.51
N ALA A 439 4.47 -3.22 2.84
CA ALA A 439 5.53 -2.56 3.63
C ALA A 439 5.69 -1.03 3.42
N SER A 440 4.98 -0.41 2.48
CA SER A 440 5.06 1.04 2.23
C SER A 440 4.11 1.82 3.13
N ASN A 441 4.45 3.06 3.43
CA ASN A 441 3.63 3.94 4.24
C ASN A 441 2.75 4.84 3.37
N LEU A 442 1.49 4.98 3.80
CA LEU A 442 0.52 5.93 3.26
C LEU A 442 0.23 7.06 4.26
N PRO A 443 -0.24 8.24 3.80
CA PRO A 443 -0.63 8.55 2.42
C PRO A 443 0.55 8.84 1.48
N VAL A 444 0.26 8.84 0.18
CA VAL A 444 1.08 9.45 -0.87
C VAL A 444 0.29 10.53 -1.60
N GLN A 445 0.97 11.38 -2.36
CA GLN A 445 0.34 12.37 -3.24
C GLN A 445 0.79 12.14 -4.69
N ILE A 446 -0.19 12.15 -5.59
CA ILE A 446 0.05 12.32 -7.02
C ILE A 446 -0.01 13.81 -7.32
N ILE A 447 1.08 14.37 -7.84
CA ILE A 447 1.21 15.80 -8.13
C ILE A 447 1.10 16.00 -9.63
N LEU A 448 0.28 16.96 -10.04
CA LEU A 448 0.18 17.45 -11.42
C LEU A 448 0.69 18.89 -11.46
N MET A 449 1.60 19.17 -12.39
CA MET A 449 2.12 20.51 -12.57
C MET A 449 2.49 20.84 -14.02
N PRO A 450 2.64 22.12 -14.37
CA PRO A 450 3.11 22.52 -15.69
C PRO A 450 4.56 22.07 -15.93
N ALA A 451 4.85 21.41 -17.05
CA ALA A 451 6.16 20.82 -17.33
C ALA A 451 7.24 21.83 -17.78
N GLY A 452 6.84 23.00 -18.28
CA GLY A 452 7.70 23.99 -18.93
C GLY A 452 8.25 25.07 -18.01
N LYS A 453 8.21 24.90 -16.68
CA LYS A 453 8.63 25.92 -15.71
C LYS A 453 9.49 25.39 -14.58
#